data_AF-A0A2G6LPK1-F1
#
_entry.id   AF-A0A2G6LPK1-F1
#
_cell.length_a   1.000
_cell.length_b   1.000
_cell.length_c   1.000
_cell.angle_alpha   90.00
_cell.angle_beta   90.00
_cell.angle_gamma   90.00
#
_symmetry.space_group_name_H-M   'P 1'
#
loop_
_entity.id
_entity.type
_entity.pdbx_description
1 polymer ?
#
loop_
_entity_poly.entity_id
_entity_poly.type
_entity_poly.pdbx_seq_one_letter_code
_entity_poly.pdbx_strand_id
1 'polypeptide(L)'
;QDDEIEFSNPAFKTIYYDVIHQLNQEEKIIADALTNNENEAVRKVVTDILMDDEKYVLSDWGRKEIYVRPKDKSLPKLVTDAILNLRRILIELKIQELISEEKPEPVEEKISDNITETNQELHQADTQNNDEANRHETLELIMNYTGLKKLLYEKLDRVV
;
A
#
# COMPACT_ATOMS: atom_id res chain seq x y z
N GLN A 1 9.11 -2.29 -17.23
CA GLN A 1 7.97 -2.11 -16.32
C GLN A 1 8.59 -1.61 -15.04
N ASP A 2 8.82 -0.31 -15.01
CA ASP A 2 9.45 0.42 -13.90
C ASP A 2 8.34 1.08 -13.11
N ASP A 3 7.38 0.27 -12.61
CA ASP A 3 6.16 0.76 -11.98
C ASP A 3 6.50 1.65 -10.78
N GLU A 4 6.39 2.95 -11.02
CA GLU A 4 5.70 3.96 -10.21
C GLU A 4 5.77 3.82 -8.68
N ILE A 5 6.95 3.61 -8.12
CA ILE A 5 7.22 4.03 -6.75
C ILE A 5 7.46 5.55 -6.78
N GLU A 6 6.39 6.34 -6.91
CA GLU A 6 6.45 7.76 -6.60
C GLU A 6 6.66 7.92 -5.10
N PHE A 7 7.93 7.92 -4.69
CA PHE A 7 8.28 8.43 -3.37
C PHE A 7 7.78 9.87 -3.26
N SER A 8 6.87 10.14 -2.33
CA SER A 8 6.32 11.48 -2.10
C SER A 8 7.40 12.51 -1.71
N ASN A 9 8.57 12.05 -1.24
CA ASN A 9 9.72 12.88 -0.93
C ASN A 9 10.88 12.62 -1.93
N PRO A 10 11.26 13.62 -2.75
CA PRO A 10 12.34 13.47 -3.73
C PRO A 10 13.72 13.27 -3.09
N ALA A 11 13.97 13.82 -1.90
CA ALA A 11 15.24 13.60 -1.20
C ALA A 11 15.36 12.14 -0.73
N PHE A 12 14.26 11.55 -0.26
CA PHE A 12 14.23 10.14 0.14
C PHE A 12 14.42 9.19 -1.06
N LYS A 13 13.87 9.54 -2.23
CA LYS A 13 14.07 8.80 -3.48
C LYS A 13 15.54 8.67 -3.83
N THR A 14 16.29 9.77 -3.80
CA THR A 14 17.73 9.77 -4.07
C THR A 14 18.49 8.91 -3.06
N ILE A 15 18.22 9.08 -1.76
CA ILE A 15 18.83 8.26 -0.70
C ILE A 15 18.58 6.76 -0.93
N TYR A 16 17.33 6.40 -1.25
CA TYR A 16 16.96 5.02 -1.50
C TYR A 16 17.78 4.40 -2.64
N TYR A 17 17.88 5.09 -3.78
CA TYR A 17 18.67 4.58 -4.91
C TYR A 17 20.16 4.50 -4.59
N ASP A 18 20.71 5.51 -3.90
CA ASP A 18 22.12 5.50 -3.49
C ASP A 18 22.43 4.32 -2.58
N VAL A 19 21.55 4.03 -1.61
CA VAL A 19 21.68 2.88 -0.70
C VAL A 19 21.58 1.55 -1.45
N ILE A 20 20.62 1.41 -2.35
CA ILE A 20 20.45 0.19 -3.16
C ILE A 20 21.66 -0.02 -4.08
N HIS A 21 22.17 1.05 -4.69
CA HIS A 21 23.34 1.00 -5.53
C HIS A 21 24.56 0.51 -4.75
N GLN A 22 24.77 1.08 -3.56
CA GLN A 22 25.88 0.70 -2.69
C GLN A 22 25.76 -0.75 -2.20
N LEU A 23 24.55 -1.17 -1.82
CA LEU A 23 24.28 -2.54 -1.40
C LEU A 23 24.52 -3.55 -2.52
N ASN A 24 24.14 -3.22 -3.76
CA ASN A 24 24.33 -4.10 -4.92
C ASN A 24 25.77 -4.19 -5.41
N GLN A 25 26.62 -3.18 -5.14
CA GLN A 25 28.01 -3.15 -5.57
C GLN A 25 28.99 -3.62 -4.50
N GLU A 26 28.87 -3.08 -3.29
CA GLU A 26 29.87 -3.20 -2.22
C GLU A 26 29.38 -4.07 -1.06
N GLU A 27 28.13 -4.55 -1.10
CA GLU A 27 27.43 -5.30 -0.03
C GLU A 27 27.44 -4.59 1.35
N LYS A 28 27.84 -3.32 1.39
CA LYS A 28 28.00 -2.52 2.60
C LYS A 28 27.54 -1.10 2.35
N ILE A 29 26.88 -0.52 3.34
CA ILE A 29 26.42 0.87 3.30
C ILE A 29 27.44 1.73 4.04
N ILE A 30 28.01 2.73 3.39
CA ILE A 30 28.96 3.69 3.98
C ILE A 30 28.20 4.97 4.29
N ALA A 31 27.87 5.17 5.57
CA ALA A 31 27.12 6.35 6.03
C ALA A 31 27.82 7.68 5.67
N ASP A 32 29.16 7.69 5.69
CA ASP A 32 29.96 8.88 5.35
C ASP A 32 29.82 9.32 3.88
N ALA A 33 29.49 8.40 2.98
CA ALA A 33 29.23 8.74 1.58
C ALA A 33 27.87 9.45 1.43
N LEU A 34 26.89 9.07 2.25
CA LEU A 34 25.55 9.65 2.26
C LEU A 34 25.51 11.02 2.95
N THR A 35 26.33 11.25 3.97
CA THR A 35 26.45 12.56 4.64
C THR A 35 27.20 13.60 3.82
N ASN A 36 28.05 13.16 2.87
CA ASN A 36 28.78 14.03 1.95
C ASN A 36 28.14 14.14 0.55
N ASN A 37 26.88 13.71 0.40
CA ASN A 37 26.16 13.76 -0.88
C ASN A 37 26.10 15.19 -1.46
N GLU A 38 26.12 15.35 -2.79
CA GLU A 38 26.04 16.65 -3.45
C GLU A 38 24.75 17.42 -3.09
N ASN A 39 23.66 16.68 -2.87
CA ASN A 39 22.37 17.26 -2.52
C ASN A 39 22.27 17.61 -1.02
N GLU A 40 22.12 18.90 -0.72
CA GLU A 40 22.01 19.42 0.66
C GLU A 40 20.81 18.86 1.43
N ALA A 41 19.67 18.67 0.76
CA ALA A 41 18.49 18.10 1.40
C ALA A 41 18.73 16.65 1.83
N VAL A 42 19.46 15.89 1.01
CA VAL A 42 19.86 14.51 1.33
C VAL A 42 20.81 14.50 2.53
N ARG A 43 21.87 15.31 2.50
CA ARG A 43 22.82 15.41 3.63
C ARG A 43 22.10 15.74 4.93
N LYS A 44 21.20 16.73 4.91
CA LYS A 44 20.45 17.14 6.09
C LYS A 44 19.62 15.99 6.65
N VAL A 45 18.86 15.28 5.80
CA VAL A 45 18.02 14.15 6.24
C VAL A 45 18.88 13.02 6.80
N VAL A 46 19.98 12.66 6.14
CA VAL A 46 20.87 11.59 6.59
C VAL A 46 21.53 11.96 7.93
N THR A 47 22.04 13.19 8.06
CA THR A 47 22.60 13.69 9.33
C THR A 47 21.55 13.74 10.44
N ASP A 48 20.34 14.22 10.15
CA ASP A 48 19.23 14.25 11.12
C ASP A 48 18.91 12.82 11.62
N ILE A 49 18.86 11.82 10.73
CA ILE A 49 18.63 10.41 11.09
C ILE A 49 19.75 9.86 11.96
N LEU A 50 21.02 10.09 11.58
CA LEU A 50 22.17 9.58 12.33
C LEU A 50 22.30 10.23 13.71
N MET A 51 21.92 11.51 13.83
CA MET A 51 21.97 12.26 15.08
C MET A 51 20.76 11.99 16.01
N ASP A 52 19.62 11.54 15.49
CA ASP A 52 18.43 11.29 16.32
C ASP A 52 18.66 10.16 17.35
N ASP A 53 19.54 9.22 17.03
CA ASP A 53 19.94 8.17 17.97
C ASP A 53 20.74 8.71 19.17
N GLU A 54 21.46 9.82 19.02
CA GLU A 54 22.22 10.49 20.09
C GLU A 54 21.36 11.40 20.97
N LYS A 55 20.20 11.83 20.46
CA LYS A 55 19.30 12.76 21.16
C LYS A 55 18.68 12.16 22.42
N TYR A 56 18.49 10.85 22.44
CA TYR A 56 17.83 10.13 23.53
C TYR A 56 18.80 9.17 24.23
N VAL A 57 19.96 9.69 24.69
CA VAL A 57 20.81 8.94 25.63
C VAL A 57 20.05 8.80 26.94
N LEU A 58 19.72 7.56 27.29
CA LEU A 58 19.22 7.26 28.62
C LEU A 58 20.31 7.62 29.60
N SER A 59 20.03 8.54 30.52
CA SER A 59 20.84 8.65 31.75
C SER A 59 20.88 7.28 32.44
N ASP A 60 21.76 7.09 33.41
CA ASP A 60 21.91 5.82 34.15
C ASP A 60 20.67 5.49 35.02
N TRP A 61 19.54 5.17 34.37
CA TRP A 61 18.24 4.81 34.99
C TRP A 61 18.33 3.46 35.71
N GLY A 62 19.40 2.69 35.47
CA GLY A 62 19.74 1.50 36.24
C GLY A 62 19.94 1.79 37.73
N ARG A 63 20.40 3.00 38.09
CA ARG A 63 20.46 3.44 39.50
C ARG A 63 19.09 3.58 40.17
N LYS A 64 18.02 3.66 39.39
CA LYS A 64 16.64 3.77 39.84
C LYS A 64 15.84 2.47 39.64
N GLU A 65 16.52 1.35 39.40
CA GLU A 65 15.90 0.04 39.12
C GLU A 65 14.95 0.02 37.89
N ILE A 66 15.07 1.00 36.98
CA ILE A 66 14.27 1.05 35.76
C ILE A 66 15.12 0.54 34.60
N TYR A 67 14.69 -0.57 34.00
CA TYR A 67 15.36 -1.19 32.86
C TYR A 67 14.57 -0.93 31.57
N VAL A 68 15.21 -0.24 30.62
CA VAL A 68 14.65 -0.06 29.29
C VAL A 68 15.01 -1.26 28.42
N ARG A 69 14.08 -1.72 27.59
CA ARG A 69 14.33 -2.81 26.64
C ARG A 69 15.37 -2.34 25.61
N PRO A 70 16.45 -3.10 25.37
CA PRO A 70 17.45 -2.71 24.38
C PRO A 70 16.83 -2.67 22.97
N LYS A 71 17.24 -1.69 22.16
CA LYS A 71 16.76 -1.48 20.79
C LYS A 71 16.91 -2.73 19.92
N ASP A 72 17.98 -3.50 20.13
CA ASP A 72 18.28 -4.76 19.41
C ASP A 72 17.16 -5.80 19.52
N LYS A 73 16.43 -5.81 20.64
CA LYS A 73 15.32 -6.75 20.85
C LYS A 73 14.01 -6.27 20.26
N SER A 74 13.83 -4.95 20.08
CA SER A 74 12.63 -4.37 19.47
C SER A 74 12.75 -4.22 17.95
N LEU A 75 13.97 -4.12 17.42
CA LEU A 75 14.20 -3.84 16.00
C LEU A 75 13.61 -4.92 15.08
N PRO A 76 13.80 -6.25 15.30
CA PRO A 76 13.23 -7.26 14.41
C PRO A 76 11.69 -7.23 14.38
N LYS A 77 11.07 -6.93 15.52
CA LYS A 77 9.61 -6.78 15.61
C LYS A 77 9.15 -5.58 14.79
N LEU A 78 9.77 -4.41 14.99
CA LEU A 78 9.43 -3.19 14.26
C LEU A 78 9.62 -3.34 12.75
N VAL A 79 10.70 -3.98 12.31
CA VAL A 79 10.94 -4.27 10.88
C VAL A 79 9.85 -5.18 10.32
N THR A 80 9.48 -6.24 11.06
CA THR A 80 8.40 -7.15 10.65
C THR A 80 7.08 -6.40 10.53
N ASP A 81 6.73 -5.59 11.54
CA ASP A 81 5.51 -4.79 11.56
C ASP A 81 5.48 -3.79 10.37
N ALA A 82 6.59 -3.12 10.08
CA ALA A 82 6.72 -2.23 8.93
C ALA A 82 6.52 -2.95 7.60
N ILE A 83 7.14 -4.11 7.40
CA ILE A 83 6.97 -4.94 6.18
C ILE A 83 5.51 -5.37 6.03
N LEU A 84 4.87 -5.82 7.11
CA LEU A 84 3.47 -6.24 7.07
C LEU A 84 2.54 -5.07 6.76
N ASN A 85 2.80 -3.88 7.31
CA ASN A 85 2.05 -2.67 6.99
C ASN A 85 2.19 -2.29 5.51
N LEU A 86 3.40 -2.34 4.95
CA LEU A 86 3.61 -2.10 3.52
C LEU A 86 2.87 -3.14 2.68
N ARG A 87 2.95 -4.42 3.02
CA ARG A 87 2.18 -5.49 2.34
C ARG A 87 0.68 -5.24 2.38
N ARG A 88 0.15 -4.79 3.53
CA ARG A 88 -1.27 -4.45 3.67
C ARG A 88 -1.66 -3.31 2.71
N ILE A 89 -0.86 -2.25 2.66
CA ILE A 89 -1.10 -1.12 1.74
C ILE A 89 -1.06 -1.58 0.28
N LEU A 90 -0.08 -2.39 -0.09
CA LEU A 90 0.04 -2.91 -1.46
C LEU A 90 -1.13 -3.81 -1.85
N ILE A 91 -1.60 -4.68 -0.95
CA ILE A 91 -2.79 -5.50 -1.19
C ILE A 91 -4.02 -4.63 -1.35
N GLU A 92 -4.18 -3.59 -0.52
CA GLU A 92 -5.29 -2.64 -0.62
C GLU A 92 -5.27 -1.91 -1.97
N LEU A 93 -4.12 -1.41 -2.41
CA LEU A 93 -3.95 -0.80 -3.73
C LEU A 93 -4.26 -1.79 -4.86
N LYS A 94 -3.78 -3.03 -4.77
CA LYS A 94 -4.04 -4.04 -5.82
C LYS A 94 -5.52 -4.41 -5.89
N ILE A 95 -6.22 -4.47 -4.76
CA ILE A 95 -7.67 -4.68 -4.73
C ILE A 95 -8.40 -3.50 -5.39
N GLN A 96 -7.99 -2.25 -5.12
CA GLN A 96 -8.58 -1.07 -5.75
C GLN A 96 -8.35 -1.06 -7.27
N GLU A 97 -7.16 -1.42 -7.72
CA GLU A 97 -6.81 -1.57 -9.14
C GLU A 97 -7.72 -2.59 -9.82
N LEU A 98 -7.82 -3.81 -9.27
CA LEU A 98 -8.68 -4.87 -9.82
C LEU A 98 -10.16 -4.47 -9.86
N ILE A 99 -10.67 -3.80 -8.81
CA ILE A 99 -12.05 -3.27 -8.80
C ILE A 99 -12.23 -2.19 -9.88
N SER A 100 -11.21 -1.38 -10.14
CA SER A 100 -11.25 -0.35 -11.17
C SER A 100 -11.20 -0.94 -12.57
N GLU A 101 -10.45 -2.01 -12.78
CA GLU A 101 -10.37 -2.76 -14.04
C GLU A 101 -11.67 -3.53 -14.35
N GLU A 102 -12.38 -3.98 -13.31
CA GLU A 102 -13.68 -4.66 -13.42
C GLU A 102 -14.89 -3.72 -13.53
N LYS A 103 -14.71 -2.39 -13.44
CA LYS A 103 -15.80 -1.47 -13.78
C LYS A 103 -16.10 -1.58 -15.28
N PRO A 104 -17.29 -2.06 -15.69
CA PRO A 104 -17.70 -1.91 -17.08
C PRO A 104 -17.70 -0.42 -17.39
N GLU A 105 -17.12 -0.04 -18.54
CA GLU A 105 -17.29 1.30 -19.09
C GLU A 105 -18.77 1.73 -18.97
N PRO A 106 -19.07 2.99 -18.60
CA PRO A 106 -20.45 3.45 -18.59
C PRO A 106 -20.99 3.33 -20.03
N VAL A 107 -21.81 2.30 -20.26
CA VAL A 107 -22.47 2.00 -21.54
C VAL A 107 -23.54 3.06 -21.89
N GLU A 108 -23.65 4.14 -21.11
CA GLU A 108 -24.76 5.09 -21.18
C GLU A 108 -24.66 6.14 -22.31
N GLU A 109 -23.52 6.28 -23.01
CA GLU A 109 -23.37 7.34 -24.01
C GLU A 109 -23.47 6.88 -25.49
N LYS A 110 -23.68 5.59 -25.77
CA LYS A 110 -23.84 5.08 -27.16
C LYS A 110 -25.25 4.64 -27.53
N ILE A 111 -26.20 4.76 -26.60
CA ILE A 111 -27.57 4.27 -26.78
C ILE A 111 -28.48 5.32 -27.45
N SER A 112 -28.14 6.62 -27.45
CA SER A 112 -28.96 7.66 -28.09
C SER A 112 -29.01 7.54 -29.62
N ASP A 113 -27.95 7.02 -30.24
CA ASP A 113 -27.79 7.10 -31.70
C ASP A 113 -28.35 5.86 -32.43
N ASN A 114 -28.61 4.76 -31.71
CA ASN A 114 -29.18 3.53 -32.29
C ASN A 114 -30.69 3.34 -32.01
N ILE A 115 -31.28 4.11 -31.07
CA ILE A 115 -32.71 3.98 -30.73
C ILE A 115 -33.63 4.58 -31.81
N THR A 116 -33.16 5.49 -32.65
CA THR A 116 -34.03 6.09 -33.69
C THR A 116 -34.22 5.19 -34.92
N GLU A 117 -33.29 4.29 -35.22
CA GLU A 117 -33.39 3.41 -36.42
C GLU A 117 -34.02 2.04 -36.14
N THR A 118 -34.06 1.58 -34.89
CA THR A 118 -34.52 0.21 -34.57
C THR A 118 -36.02 0.12 -34.27
N ASN A 119 -36.72 1.26 -34.16
CA ASN A 119 -38.15 1.30 -33.77
C ASN A 119 -39.14 0.98 -34.90
N GLN A 120 -38.71 0.31 -35.97
CA GLN A 120 -39.59 -0.07 -37.07
C GLN A 120 -39.92 -1.56 -37.16
N GLU A 121 -39.33 -2.44 -36.33
CA GLU A 121 -39.66 -3.88 -36.36
C GLU A 121 -39.85 -4.51 -34.97
N LEU A 122 -41.13 -4.63 -34.60
CA LEU A 122 -41.80 -5.86 -34.13
C LEU A 122 -41.40 -6.51 -32.77
N HIS A 123 -42.32 -6.36 -31.81
CA HIS A 123 -43.03 -7.43 -31.10
C HIS A 123 -42.31 -8.78 -30.84
N GLN A 124 -41.98 -9.08 -29.57
CA GLN A 124 -42.59 -10.15 -28.72
C GLN A 124 -41.74 -10.44 -27.46
N ALA A 125 -42.42 -10.96 -26.44
CA ALA A 125 -41.97 -11.21 -25.07
C ALA A 125 -40.69 -12.04 -24.92
N ASP A 126 -39.78 -11.65 -24.00
CA ASP A 126 -38.93 -12.53 -23.15
C ASP A 126 -37.81 -11.75 -22.41
N THR A 127 -38.15 -10.80 -21.52
CA THR A 127 -37.14 -9.95 -20.82
C THR A 127 -37.17 -9.96 -19.29
N GLN A 128 -37.91 -10.88 -18.64
CA GLN A 128 -38.05 -10.86 -17.17
C GLN A 128 -37.17 -11.87 -16.41
N ASN A 129 -36.39 -12.74 -17.07
CA ASN A 129 -35.62 -13.79 -16.37
C ASN A 129 -34.14 -13.42 -16.13
N ASN A 130 -33.55 -12.60 -17.00
CA ASN A 130 -32.09 -12.38 -17.00
C ASN A 130 -31.61 -11.34 -15.96
N ASP A 131 -32.44 -10.34 -15.66
CA ASP A 131 -32.08 -9.28 -14.71
C ASP A 131 -32.15 -9.73 -13.24
N GLU A 132 -33.00 -10.73 -12.95
CA GLU A 132 -33.19 -11.24 -11.60
C GLU A 132 -32.09 -12.23 -11.19
N ALA A 133 -31.56 -13.00 -12.15
CA ALA A 133 -30.39 -13.85 -11.98
C ALA A 133 -29.12 -13.02 -11.71
N ASN A 134 -28.89 -11.96 -12.49
CA ASN A 134 -27.75 -11.06 -12.30
C ASN A 134 -27.78 -10.35 -10.93
N ARG A 135 -28.97 -9.95 -10.46
CA ARG A 135 -29.14 -9.38 -9.12
C ARG A 135 -28.78 -10.38 -8.02
N HIS A 136 -29.16 -11.64 -8.18
CA HIS A 136 -28.86 -12.69 -7.19
C HIS A 136 -27.35 -12.94 -7.10
N GLU A 137 -26.68 -13.05 -8.25
CA GLU A 137 -25.24 -13.27 -8.35
C GLU A 137 -24.43 -12.10 -7.78
N THR A 138 -24.87 -10.86 -8.04
CA THR A 138 -24.25 -9.64 -7.47
C THR A 138 -24.40 -9.60 -5.94
N LEU A 139 -25.58 -9.98 -5.42
CA LEU A 139 -25.82 -10.03 -3.97
C LEU A 139 -24.99 -11.14 -3.30
N GLU A 140 -24.81 -12.27 -3.97
CA GLU A 140 -23.97 -13.37 -3.49
C GLU A 140 -22.49 -12.96 -3.41
N LEU A 141 -21.98 -12.26 -4.43
CA LEU A 141 -20.62 -11.72 -4.42
C LEU A 141 -20.40 -10.72 -3.26
N ILE A 142 -21.36 -9.82 -3.02
CA ILE A 142 -21.31 -8.85 -1.91
C ILE A 142 -21.39 -9.56 -0.55
N MET A 143 -22.20 -10.60 -0.40
CA MET A 143 -22.27 -11.41 0.82
C MET A 143 -20.94 -12.14 1.09
N ASN A 144 -20.33 -12.72 0.05
CA ASN A 144 -19.03 -13.39 0.14
C ASN A 144 -17.92 -12.39 0.53
N TYR A 145 -17.90 -11.21 -0.10
CA TYR A 145 -16.92 -10.17 0.19
C TYR A 145 -17.08 -9.59 1.61
N THR A 146 -18.31 -9.35 2.06
CA THR A 146 -18.57 -8.85 3.42
C THR A 146 -18.22 -9.87 4.50
N GLY A 147 -18.46 -11.17 4.25
CA GLY A 147 -18.04 -12.26 5.13
C GLY A 147 -16.51 -12.38 5.21
N LEU A 148 -15.83 -12.34 4.06
CA LEU A 148 -14.38 -12.37 4.01
C LEU A 148 -13.75 -11.15 4.71
N LYS A 149 -14.32 -9.96 4.48
CA LYS A 149 -13.93 -8.73 5.17
C LYS A 149 -14.06 -8.88 6.69
N LYS A 150 -15.20 -9.39 7.19
CA LYS A 150 -15.41 -9.60 8.63
C LYS A 150 -14.41 -10.59 9.23
N LEU A 151 -14.15 -11.71 8.54
CA LEU A 151 -13.16 -12.71 8.96
C LEU A 151 -11.74 -12.13 8.98
N LEU A 152 -11.38 -11.31 8.00
CA LEU A 152 -10.08 -10.63 7.95
C LEU A 152 -9.93 -9.68 9.14
N TYR A 153 -10.95 -8.86 9.44
CA TYR A 153 -10.96 -7.97 10.60
C TYR A 153 -10.83 -8.74 11.92
N GLU A 154 -11.62 -9.80 12.14
CA GLU A 154 -11.56 -10.61 13.37
C GLU A 154 -10.21 -11.33 13.54
N LYS A 155 -9.61 -11.80 12.44
CA LYS A 155 -8.30 -12.46 12.47
C LYS A 155 -7.16 -11.48 12.75
N LEU A 156 -7.28 -10.23 12.27
CA LEU A 156 -6.27 -9.20 12.46
C LEU A 156 -6.29 -8.63 13.89
N ASP A 157 -7.48 -8.49 14.49
CA ASP A 157 -7.65 -7.93 15.83
C ASP A 157 -7.31 -8.92 16.95
N ARG A 158 -7.32 -10.24 16.67
CA ARG A 158 -6.86 -11.28 17.61
C ARG A 158 -5.34 -11.40 17.76
N VAL A 159 -4.56 -10.68 16.96
CA VAL A 159 -3.09 -10.76 16.94
C VAL A 159 -2.42 -9.62 17.73
N VAL A 160 -3.22 -8.74 18.35
CA VAL A 160 -2.76 -7.74 19.34
C VAL A 160 -2.70 -8.33 20.75
#